data_AF-A0A3L7LRF4-F1
#
_entry.id   AF-A0A3L7LRF4-F1
#
_cell.length_a   1.000
_cell.length_b   1.000
_cell.length_c   1.000
_cell.angle_alpha   90.00
_cell.angle_beta   90.00
_cell.angle_gamma   90.00
#
_symmetry.space_group_name_H-M   'P 1'
#
loop_
_entity.id
_entity.type
_entity.pdbx_description
1 polymer ?
#
loop_
_entity_poly.entity_id
_entity_poly.type
_entity_poly.pdbx_seq_one_letter_code
_entity_poly.pdbx_strand_id
1 'polypeptide(L)'
;MEVYSTDNEQRDALRRFFVDNGKVLAIGLVLGVGALVGWRYWYNHHNDAMMAASSAWQSVNAGLSGQAAQPQLDAAQHFADANDNNYGALTSMGLARQFAERGDFPAAEKQLQKALG
;
A
#
# COMPACT_ATOMS: atom_id res chain seq x y z
N MET A 1 -7.11 -52.10 -19.30
CA MET A 1 -6.29 -52.74 -18.24
C MET A 1 -5.12 -53.35 -18.98
N GLU A 2 -3.84 -53.01 -18.77
CA GLU A 2 -3.07 -52.72 -17.55
C GLU A 2 -2.10 -51.56 -17.90
N VAL A 3 -2.04 -50.43 -17.19
CA VAL A 3 -1.39 -50.21 -15.87
C VAL A 3 -0.22 -51.16 -15.60
N TYR A 4 0.81 -51.08 -16.45
CA TYR A 4 2.18 -51.34 -16.05
C TYR A 4 3.06 -50.20 -16.53
N SER A 5 2.92 -49.04 -15.89
CA SER A 5 4.00 -48.06 -15.87
C SER A 5 5.04 -48.57 -14.88
N THR A 6 5.91 -49.48 -15.34
CA THR A 6 6.99 -49.99 -14.48
C THR A 6 7.77 -48.80 -13.93
N ASP A 7 8.22 -48.91 -12.67
CA ASP A 7 8.86 -47.80 -11.94
C ASP A 7 10.05 -47.19 -12.72
N ASN A 8 10.66 -48.00 -13.60
CA ASN A 8 11.74 -47.63 -14.49
C ASN A 8 11.30 -46.77 -15.69
N GLU A 9 10.17 -47.08 -16.34
CA GLU A 9 9.67 -46.31 -17.49
C GLU A 9 9.13 -44.94 -17.09
N GLN A 10 8.52 -44.81 -15.91
CA GLN A 10 8.09 -43.52 -15.40
C GLN A 10 9.28 -42.59 -15.13
N ARG A 11 10.38 -43.14 -14.60
CA ARG A 11 11.62 -42.39 -14.36
C ARG A 11 12.25 -41.91 -15.66
N ASP A 12 12.28 -42.76 -16.69
CA ASP A 12 12.83 -42.38 -18.00
C ASP A 12 11.96 -41.35 -18.72
N ALA A 13 10.63 -41.44 -18.61
CA ALA A 13 9.71 -40.44 -19.15
C ALA A 13 9.90 -39.08 -18.45
N LEU A 14 10.01 -39.07 -17.12
CA LEU A 14 10.26 -37.85 -16.35
C LEU A 14 11.63 -37.25 -16.70
N ARG A 15 12.67 -38.08 -16.83
CA ARG A 15 14.01 -37.65 -17.25
C ARG A 15 13.99 -36.99 -18.62
N ARG A 16 13.30 -37.59 -19.60
CA ARG A 16 13.15 -37.03 -20.94
C ARG A 16 12.40 -35.71 -20.92
N PHE A 17 11.32 -35.62 -20.15
CA PHE A 17 10.56 -34.37 -20.01
C PHE A 17 11.44 -33.19 -19.55
N PHE A 18 12.27 -33.36 -18.51
CA PHE A 18 13.17 -32.31 -18.04
C PHE A 18 14.32 -32.00 -19.00
N VAL A 19 14.83 -33.01 -19.71
CA VAL A 19 15.88 -32.81 -20.73
C VAL A 19 15.33 -32.04 -21.94
N ASP A 20 14.15 -32.42 -22.42
CA ASP A 20 13.52 -31.85 -23.62
C ASP A 20 12.96 -30.45 -23.34
N ASN A 21 12.46 -30.20 -22.13
CA ASN A 21 11.81 -28.93 -21.76
C ASN A 21 12.65 -28.05 -20.83
N GLY A 22 13.87 -28.46 -20.46
CA GLY A 22 14.67 -27.80 -19.43
C GLY A 22 14.90 -26.30 -19.68
N LYS A 23 15.04 -25.89 -20.94
CA LYS A 23 15.15 -24.46 -21.30
C LYS A 23 13.87 -23.68 -20.99
N VAL A 24 12.71 -24.21 -21.35
CA VAL A 24 11.40 -23.58 -21.11
C VAL A 24 11.10 -23.54 -19.61
N LEU A 25 11.41 -24.62 -18.89
CA LEU A 25 11.27 -24.68 -17.44
C LEU A 25 12.18 -23.67 -16.74
N ALA A 26 13.44 -23.53 -17.19
CA ALA A 26 14.37 -22.54 -16.65
C ALA A 26 13.87 -21.11 -16.89
N ILE A 27 13.40 -20.81 -18.10
CA ILE A 27 12.81 -19.50 -18.44
C ILE A 27 11.58 -19.24 -17.56
N GLY A 28 10.67 -20.21 -17.45
CA GLY A 28 9.46 -20.11 -16.62
C GLY A 28 9.79 -19.87 -15.15
N LEU A 29 10.82 -20.55 -14.63
CA LEU A 29 11.28 -20.36 -13.25
C LEU A 29 11.82 -18.94 -13.04
N VAL A 30 12.69 -18.46 -13.94
CA VAL A 30 13.26 -17.10 -13.84
C VAL A 30 12.17 -16.03 -13.93
N LEU A 31 11.23 -16.19 -14.86
CA LEU A 31 10.10 -15.27 -15.00
C LEU A 31 9.19 -15.31 -13.77
N GLY A 32 8.89 -16.50 -13.24
CA GLY A 32 8.07 -16.67 -12.05
C GLY A 32 8.70 -16.03 -10.81
N VAL A 33 9.99 -16.28 -10.58
CA VAL A 33 10.73 -15.67 -9.46
C VAL A 33 10.83 -14.16 -9.65
N GLY A 34 11.15 -13.68 -10.86
CA GLY A 34 11.23 -12.25 -11.16
C GLY A 34 9.91 -11.52 -10.91
N ALA A 35 8.80 -12.09 -11.36
CA ALA A 35 7.47 -11.54 -11.13
C ALA A 35 7.12 -11.50 -9.63
N LEU A 36 7.39 -12.58 -8.89
CA LEU A 36 7.12 -12.64 -7.45
C LEU A 36 7.96 -11.62 -6.67
N VAL A 37 9.26 -11.51 -6.95
CA VAL A 37 10.15 -10.56 -6.27
C VAL A 37 9.77 -9.12 -6.61
N GLY A 38 9.50 -8.82 -7.89
CA GLY A 38 9.06 -7.50 -8.33
C GLY A 38 7.74 -7.10 -7.67
N TRP A 39 6.74 -8.00 -7.66
CA TRP A 39 5.47 -7.78 -6.99
C TRP A 39 5.65 -7.56 -5.48
N ARG A 40 6.47 -8.39 -4.83
CA ARG A 40 6.75 -8.29 -3.39
C ARG A 40 7.41 -6.95 -3.04
N TYR A 41 8.37 -6.50 -3.86
CA TYR A 41 9.03 -5.21 -3.68
C TYR A 41 8.05 -4.05 -3.76
N TRP A 42 7.24 -4.01 -4.83
CA TRP A 42 6.21 -2.97 -5.01
C TRP A 42 5.20 -2.97 -3.86
N TYR A 43 4.70 -4.14 -3.47
CA TYR A 43 3.74 -4.30 -2.39
C TYR A 43 4.30 -3.83 -1.04
N ASN A 44 5.54 -4.22 -0.72
CA ASN A 44 6.19 -3.79 0.52
C ASN A 44 6.36 -2.27 0.56
N HIS A 45 6.86 -1.67 -0.52
CA HIS A 45 7.05 -0.22 -0.57
C HIS A 45 5.73 0.55 -0.36
N HIS A 46 4.64 0.06 -0.96
CA HIS A 46 3.32 0.66 -0.78
C HIS A 46 2.79 0.49 0.65
N ASN A 47 2.97 -0.70 1.26
CA ASN A 47 2.54 -0.96 2.62
C ASN A 47 3.35 -0.20 3.68
N ASP A 48 4.67 -0.09 3.50
CA ASP A 48 5.55 0.61 4.44
C ASP A 48 5.19 2.10 4.49
N ALA A 49 4.88 2.70 3.34
CA ALA A 49 4.41 4.08 3.26
C ALA A 49 3.07 4.27 3.99
N MET A 50 2.12 3.34 3.80
CA MET A 50 0.83 3.36 4.51
C MET A 50 0.99 3.16 6.02
N MET A 51 1.89 2.30 6.46
CA MET A 51 2.18 2.07 7.88
C MET A 51 2.80 3.30 8.54
N ALA A 52 3.76 3.95 7.85
CA ALA A 52 4.36 5.20 8.30
C ALA A 52 3.32 6.33 8.37
N ALA A 53 2.49 6.49 7.32
CA ALA A 53 1.42 7.47 7.29
C ALA A 53 0.39 7.21 8.40
N SER A 54 0.00 5.95 8.64
CA SER A 54 -0.90 5.58 9.73
C SER A 54 -0.33 5.94 11.11
N SER A 55 0.95 5.65 11.36
CA SER A 55 1.60 5.97 12.64
C SER A 55 1.67 7.48 12.87
N ALA A 56 2.07 8.24 11.84
CA ALA A 56 2.12 9.70 11.92
C ALA A 56 0.71 10.33 12.01
N TRP A 57 -0.29 9.74 11.35
CA TRP A 57 -1.68 10.21 11.43
C TRP A 57 -2.24 10.10 12.84
N GLN A 58 -1.90 9.05 13.60
CA GLN A 58 -2.39 8.89 14.98
C GLN A 58 -1.99 10.06 15.88
N SER A 59 -0.75 10.56 15.77
CA SER A 59 -0.29 11.69 16.58
C SER A 59 -0.95 13.00 16.15
N VAL A 60 -1.10 13.22 14.85
CA VAL A 60 -1.80 14.38 14.28
C VAL A 60 -3.27 14.41 14.70
N ASN A 61 -3.98 13.28 14.54
CA ASN A 61 -5.39 13.17 14.88
C ASN A 61 -5.64 13.35 16.38
N ALA A 62 -4.75 12.85 17.24
CA ALA A 62 -4.81 13.11 18.68
C ALA A 62 -4.73 14.62 18.98
N GLY A 63 -3.87 15.36 18.29
CA GLY A 63 -3.77 16.83 18.40
C GLY A 63 -5.01 17.59 17.95
N LEU A 64 -5.88 16.98 17.14
CA LEU A 64 -7.12 17.58 16.62
C LEU A 64 -8.38 17.16 17.41
N SER A 65 -8.25 16.31 18.44
CA SER A 65 -9.38 15.74 19.19
C SER A 65 -10.18 16.74 20.05
N GLY A 66 -9.64 17.92 20.31
CA GLY A 66 -10.30 19.05 20.98
C GLY A 66 -9.97 20.37 20.28
N GLN A 67 -10.12 21.52 20.93
CA GLN A 67 -9.69 22.79 20.31
C GLN A 67 -8.17 22.83 20.13
N ALA A 68 -7.72 22.63 18.90
CA ALA A 68 -6.31 22.57 18.57
C ALA A 68 -5.61 23.94 18.70
N ALA A 69 -4.44 24.00 19.31
CA ALA A 69 -3.61 25.21 19.25
C ALA A 69 -3.01 25.38 17.85
N GLN A 70 -2.55 26.59 17.52
CA GLN A 70 -1.95 26.88 16.21
C GLN A 70 -0.86 25.88 15.77
N PRO A 71 0.08 25.44 16.64
CA PRO A 71 1.09 24.44 16.25
C PRO A 71 0.50 23.09 15.83
N GLN A 72 -0.64 22.70 16.39
CA GLN A 72 -1.33 21.45 16.06
C GLN A 72 -2.07 21.59 14.72
N LEU A 73 -2.64 22.77 14.44
CA LEU A 73 -3.22 23.09 13.14
C LEU A 73 -2.15 23.08 12.04
N ASP A 74 -0.98 23.70 12.30
CA ASP A 74 0.12 23.74 11.34
C ASP A 74 0.68 22.34 11.06
N ALA A 75 0.87 21.52 12.11
CA ALA A 75 1.30 20.13 11.95
C ALA A 75 0.30 19.28 11.16
N ALA A 76 -1.00 19.47 11.41
CA ALA A 76 -2.05 18.80 10.66
C ALA A 76 -2.11 19.28 9.20
N GLN A 77 -1.92 20.58 8.95
CA GLN A 77 -1.87 21.15 7.61
C GLN A 77 -0.72 20.53 6.81
N HIS A 78 0.48 20.54 7.40
CA HIS A 78 1.66 19.94 6.80
C HIS A 78 1.48 18.43 6.54
N PHE A 79 0.88 17.70 7.49
CA PHE A 79 0.59 16.28 7.30
C PHE A 79 -0.37 16.05 6.12
N ALA A 80 -1.47 16.82 6.04
CA ALA A 80 -2.43 16.73 4.95
C ALA A 80 -1.81 17.16 3.59
N ASP A 81 -0.88 18.12 3.58
CA ASP A 81 -0.16 18.54 2.37
C ASP A 81 0.86 17.48 1.91
N ALA A 82 1.46 16.75 2.84
CA ALA A 82 2.48 15.74 2.54
C ALA A 82 1.91 14.35 2.18
N ASN A 83 0.63 14.09 2.45
CA ASN A 83 0.01 12.78 2.28
C ASN A 83 -1.19 12.84 1.33
N ASP A 84 -0.98 12.49 0.07
CA ASP A 84 -2.05 12.30 -0.92
C ASP A 84 -2.66 10.88 -0.80
N ASN A 85 -3.31 10.62 0.33
CA ASN A 85 -3.96 9.35 0.64
C ASN A 85 -5.11 9.57 1.63
N ASN A 86 -5.78 8.47 2.01
CA ASN A 86 -6.92 8.52 2.93
C ASN A 86 -6.60 9.23 4.27
N TYR A 87 -5.36 9.11 4.78
CA TYR A 87 -4.98 9.77 6.03
C TYR A 87 -4.88 11.29 5.86
N GLY A 88 -4.34 11.77 4.74
CA GLY A 88 -4.33 13.20 4.42
C GLY A 88 -5.75 13.76 4.28
N ALA A 89 -6.64 13.05 3.59
CA ALA A 89 -8.05 13.43 3.46
C ALA A 89 -8.75 13.50 4.83
N LEU A 90 -8.56 12.50 5.70
CA LEU A 90 -9.11 12.50 7.06
C LEU A 90 -8.58 13.66 7.90
N THR A 91 -7.28 13.97 7.80
CA THR A 91 -6.68 15.12 8.48
C THR A 91 -7.27 16.43 7.96
N SER A 92 -7.47 16.57 6.65
CA SER A 92 -8.17 17.72 6.07
C SER A 92 -9.61 17.86 6.58
N MET A 93 -10.36 16.77 6.74
CA MET A 93 -11.68 16.82 7.38
C MET A 93 -11.60 17.28 8.86
N GLY A 94 -10.60 16.81 9.60
CA GLY A 94 -10.34 17.27 10.97
C GLY A 94 -10.03 18.77 11.04
N LEU A 95 -9.19 19.27 10.13
CA LEU A 95 -8.90 20.70 9.99
C LEU A 95 -10.14 21.50 9.62
N ALA A 96 -10.98 20.99 8.70
CA ALA A 96 -12.22 21.65 8.34
C ALA A 96 -13.14 21.86 9.55
N ARG A 97 -13.28 20.82 10.38
CA ARG A 97 -14.02 20.91 11.65
C ARG A 97 -13.43 21.97 12.58
N GLN A 98 -12.11 21.98 12.75
CA GLN A 98 -11.40 22.97 13.58
C GLN A 98 -11.67 24.41 13.10
N PHE A 99 -11.59 24.68 11.80
CA PHE A 99 -11.86 26.00 11.26
C PHE A 99 -13.34 26.40 11.40
N ALA A 100 -14.26 25.47 11.14
CA ALA A 100 -15.69 25.71 11.34
C ALA A 100 -16.05 26.02 12.80
N GLU A 101 -15.47 25.30 13.77
CA GLU A 101 -15.66 25.56 15.20
C GLU A 101 -15.12 26.94 15.64
N ARG A 102 -14.15 27.50 14.90
CA ARG A 102 -13.63 28.86 15.09
C ARG A 102 -14.38 29.93 14.28
N GLY A 103 -15.37 29.53 13.47
CA GLY A 103 -16.13 30.43 12.59
C GLY A 103 -15.43 30.79 11.26
N ASP A 104 -14.29 30.17 10.96
CA ASP A 104 -13.58 30.36 9.69
C ASP A 104 -14.11 29.37 8.63
N PHE A 105 -15.32 29.66 8.15
CA PHE A 105 -15.97 28.85 7.12
C PHE A 105 -15.20 28.81 5.78
N PRO A 106 -14.57 29.91 5.30
CA PRO A 106 -13.74 29.85 4.10
C PRO A 106 -12.55 28.88 4.22
N ALA A 107 -11.84 28.88 5.35
CA ALA A 107 -10.77 27.92 5.56
C ALA A 107 -11.30 26.48 5.68
N ALA A 108 -12.45 26.29 6.34
CA ALA A 108 -13.09 24.98 6.41
C ALA A 108 -13.47 24.42 5.04
N GLU A 109 -14.07 25.24 4.18
CA GLU A 109 -14.42 24.85 2.81
C GLU A 109 -13.18 24.42 2.03
N LYS A 110 -12.09 25.19 2.08
CA LYS A 110 -10.83 24.85 1.41
C LYS A 110 -10.31 23.48 1.83
N GLN A 111 -10.39 23.16 3.12
CA GLN A 111 -9.96 21.85 3.62
C GLN A 111 -10.89 20.72 3.17
N LEU A 112 -12.21 20.95 3.11
CA LEU A 112 -13.15 19.95 2.60
C LEU A 112 -12.95 19.68 1.11
N GLN A 113 -12.72 20.72 0.31
CA GLN A 113 -12.38 20.57 -1.10
C GLN A 113 -11.12 19.72 -1.27
N LYS A 114 -10.10 19.99 -0.45
CA LYS A 114 -8.87 19.19 -0.45
C LYS A 114 -9.10 17.74 -0.02
N ALA A 115 -10.02 17.48 0.91
CA ALA A 115 -10.36 16.12 1.33
C ALA A 115 -11.09 15.30 0.23
N LEU A 116 -11.66 15.96 -0.78
CA LEU A 116 -12.36 15.30 -1.90
C LEU A 116 -11.41 14.82 -3.01
N GLY A 117 -10.18 15.33 -3.07
CA GLY A 117 -9.20 15.08 -4.14
C GLY A 117 -9.08 16.28 -5.08
#